data_AF-A0A9D7F144-F1
#
_entry.id   AF-A0A9D7F144-F1
#
_cell.length_a   1.000
_cell.length_b   1.000
_cell.length_c   1.000
_cell.angle_alpha   90.00
_cell.angle_beta   90.00
_cell.angle_gamma   90.00
#
_symmetry.space_group_name_H-M   'P 1'
#
loop_
_entity.id
_entity.type
_entity.pdbx_description
1 polymer ?
#
loop_
_entity_poly.entity_id
_entity_poly.type
_entity_poly.pdbx_seq_one_letter_code
_entity_poly.pdbx_strand_id
1 'polypeptide(L)'
;MNLIESALSLSLPPDYKQFVATHGEHGFEYFFRVDLWRFLSPEKATERTRALRESKAIGEHDFAFASNQEGQSLFYKHENSALSPKIYHLDEENDWMFYACSIAEFENFEKLEQLTNGISPRKFVDQDLSGIMDYPGSLYYYAMALLVSSYNDQANAEQKAAKALELFFLAAEQEHPGAANQIASHYYFAEEPDVDKVIEWREKAIAWGSVEDIYELADLLVDERPEEIDQAIALLEGLLDTYWYKSRTSLKLSRIYMKGEGGRLDYEKGIKYAEMCASLDNYNGLSDLAFFYFKGMGVEKNLAKALELLKQAEKLAKDKGIGGLFEDNIRMVEKELGKGN
;
A
#
# COMPACT_ATOMS: atom_id res chain seq x y z
N MET A 1 17.06 -41.35 -7.31
CA MET A 1 16.59 -40.81 -6.01
C MET A 1 16.62 -39.31 -6.17
N ASN A 2 15.47 -38.73 -6.52
CA ASN A 2 15.36 -37.41 -7.14
C ASN A 2 15.54 -36.26 -6.14
N LEU A 3 16.47 -35.35 -6.44
CA LEU A 3 16.68 -34.05 -5.78
C LEU A 3 15.55 -33.03 -6.06
N ILE A 4 14.38 -33.48 -6.54
CA ILE A 4 13.22 -32.64 -6.89
C ILE A 4 12.09 -32.77 -5.84
N GLU A 5 12.12 -33.79 -4.98
CA GLU A 5 11.10 -33.97 -3.93
C GLU A 5 11.43 -33.27 -2.60
N SER A 6 12.58 -32.61 -2.47
CA SER A 6 12.96 -31.89 -1.24
C SER A 6 12.74 -30.36 -1.29
N ALA A 7 12.14 -29.84 -2.36
CA ALA A 7 11.68 -28.46 -2.43
C ALA A 7 10.15 -28.44 -2.25
N LEU A 8 9.69 -27.84 -1.14
CA LEU A 8 8.28 -27.53 -0.83
C LEU A 8 7.41 -28.64 -0.21
N SER A 9 7.90 -29.35 0.82
CA SER A 9 6.96 -29.62 1.92
C SER A 9 6.77 -28.30 2.68
N LEU A 10 5.76 -27.51 2.29
CA LEU A 10 5.40 -26.29 3.01
C LEU A 10 5.00 -26.68 4.43
N SER A 11 5.92 -26.50 5.39
CA SER A 11 5.62 -26.66 6.80
C SER A 11 4.72 -25.51 7.22
N LEU A 12 3.42 -25.77 7.42
CA LEU A 12 2.50 -24.74 7.88
C LEU A 12 2.97 -24.17 9.24
N PRO A 13 2.74 -22.87 9.51
CA PRO A 13 3.01 -22.25 10.80
C PRO A 13 2.38 -23.03 11.98
N PRO A 14 3.07 -23.21 13.13
CA PRO A 14 2.52 -23.94 14.28
C PRO A 14 1.24 -23.34 14.86
N ASP A 15 1.18 -22.02 14.96
CA ASP A 15 0.02 -21.23 15.41
C ASP A 15 -1.16 -21.37 14.44
N TYR A 16 -0.92 -21.32 13.14
CA TYR A 16 -1.95 -21.61 12.13
C TYR A 16 -2.46 -23.05 12.22
N LYS A 17 -1.57 -24.04 12.40
CA LYS A 17 -1.97 -25.44 12.61
C LYS A 17 -2.83 -25.61 13.86
N GLN A 18 -2.45 -24.96 14.95
CA GLN A 18 -3.22 -24.97 16.20
C GLN A 18 -4.57 -24.31 16.01
N PHE A 19 -4.62 -23.14 15.38
CA PHE A 19 -5.85 -22.43 15.07
C PHE A 19 -6.80 -23.30 14.24
N VAL A 20 -6.33 -23.89 13.15
CA VAL A 20 -7.13 -24.80 12.30
C VAL A 20 -7.54 -26.06 13.07
N ALA A 21 -6.71 -26.61 13.95
CA ALA A 21 -7.09 -27.78 14.75
C ALA A 21 -8.20 -27.46 15.77
N THR A 22 -8.17 -26.27 16.37
CA THR A 22 -9.17 -25.81 17.35
C THR A 22 -10.49 -25.39 16.70
N HIS A 23 -10.42 -24.88 15.47
CA HIS A 23 -11.54 -24.19 14.79
C HIS A 23 -11.99 -24.89 13.48
N GLY A 24 -11.33 -25.97 13.04
CA GLY A 24 -11.42 -26.47 11.67
C GLY A 24 -12.67 -27.27 11.26
N GLU A 25 -13.54 -27.67 12.19
CA GLU A 25 -14.77 -28.41 11.85
C GLU A 25 -15.97 -27.50 11.56
N HIS A 26 -15.87 -26.21 11.87
CA HIS A 26 -16.87 -25.21 11.57
C HIS A 26 -16.21 -24.13 10.72
N GLY A 27 -16.54 -24.08 9.42
CA GLY A 27 -16.05 -23.00 8.57
C GLY A 27 -16.42 -21.66 9.20
N PHE A 28 -15.41 -20.83 9.47
CA PHE A 28 -15.62 -19.51 10.07
C PHE A 28 -15.70 -18.44 8.97
N GLU A 29 -16.70 -17.58 9.12
CA GLU A 29 -16.90 -16.32 8.40
C GLU A 29 -16.38 -15.18 9.32
N TYR A 30 -15.39 -14.38 8.88
CA TYR A 30 -14.65 -13.38 9.69
C TYR A 30 -14.78 -11.93 9.18
N PHE A 31 -15.15 -10.93 10.01
CA PHE A 31 -15.52 -9.57 9.55
C PHE A 31 -14.30 -8.62 9.50
N PHE A 32 -13.54 -8.71 8.40
CA PHE A 32 -13.05 -7.54 7.66
C PHE A 32 -13.89 -7.53 6.36
N ARG A 33 -15.15 -7.08 6.45
CA ARG A 33 -16.27 -7.47 5.56
C ARG A 33 -16.35 -9.01 5.40
N VAL A 34 -17.09 -9.66 6.30
CA VAL A 34 -17.24 -11.12 6.51
C VAL A 34 -17.41 -11.95 5.26
N ASP A 35 -18.10 -11.39 4.28
CA ASP A 35 -18.49 -12.09 3.07
C ASP A 35 -17.33 -12.34 2.10
N LEU A 36 -16.20 -11.67 2.32
CA LEU A 36 -15.08 -11.68 1.39
C LEU A 36 -14.08 -12.80 1.72
N TRP A 37 -13.60 -12.97 2.96
CA TRP A 37 -12.42 -13.79 3.27
C TRP A 37 -12.70 -15.25 3.66
N ARG A 38 -11.92 -16.19 3.12
CA ARG A 38 -12.00 -17.64 3.40
C ARG A 38 -10.63 -18.24 3.69
N PHE A 39 -10.47 -18.85 4.87
CA PHE A 39 -9.30 -19.67 5.19
C PHE A 39 -9.24 -20.88 4.26
N LEU A 40 -8.07 -21.11 3.69
CA LEU A 40 -7.82 -22.19 2.75
C LEU A 40 -7.59 -23.50 3.51
N SER A 41 -8.03 -24.62 2.94
CA SER A 41 -7.56 -25.92 3.42
C SER A 41 -6.05 -26.03 3.23
N PRO A 42 -5.33 -26.90 3.97
CA PRO A 42 -3.89 -27.08 3.80
C PRO A 42 -3.43 -27.27 2.35
N GLU A 43 -4.18 -28.03 1.55
CA GLU A 43 -3.90 -28.26 0.14
C GLU A 43 -4.06 -26.98 -0.69
N LYS A 44 -5.17 -26.25 -0.49
CA LYS A 44 -5.45 -25.00 -1.19
C LYS A 44 -4.49 -23.88 -0.79
N ALA A 45 -4.09 -23.81 0.47
CA ALA A 45 -3.09 -22.87 0.97
C ALA A 45 -1.72 -23.13 0.31
N THR A 46 -1.35 -24.41 0.16
CA THR A 46 -0.14 -24.83 -0.55
C THR A 46 -0.16 -24.44 -2.02
N GLU A 47 -1.28 -24.68 -2.72
CA GLU A 47 -1.45 -24.31 -4.12
C GLU A 47 -1.39 -22.79 -4.32
N ARG A 48 -2.14 -22.04 -3.51
CA ARG A 48 -2.16 -20.57 -3.56
C ARG A 48 -0.79 -19.96 -3.28
N THR A 49 -0.10 -20.46 -2.25
CA THR A 49 1.27 -20.03 -1.93
C THR A 49 2.22 -20.26 -3.10
N ARG A 50 2.12 -21.42 -3.78
CA ARG A 50 2.95 -21.71 -4.96
C ARG A 50 2.69 -20.71 -6.08
N ALA A 51 1.42 -20.46 -6.42
CA ALA A 51 1.05 -19.52 -7.47
C ALA A 51 1.55 -18.09 -7.20
N LEU A 52 1.42 -17.60 -5.96
CA LEU A 52 1.89 -16.27 -5.56
C LEU A 52 3.42 -16.14 -5.59
N ARG A 53 4.16 -17.22 -5.29
CA ARG A 53 5.62 -17.24 -5.41
C ARG A 53 6.07 -17.28 -6.87
N GLU A 54 5.38 -18.04 -7.72
CA GLU A 54 5.65 -18.11 -9.16
C GLU A 54 5.40 -16.76 -9.85
N SER A 55 4.35 -16.03 -9.46
CA SER A 55 4.10 -14.66 -9.93
C SER A 55 5.01 -13.61 -9.28
N LYS A 56 5.80 -14.00 -8.26
CA LYS A 56 6.62 -13.12 -7.42
C LYS A 56 5.83 -12.09 -6.61
N ALA A 57 4.54 -12.34 -6.38
CA ALA A 57 3.69 -11.49 -5.55
C ALA A 57 4.05 -11.59 -4.06
N ILE A 58 4.62 -12.72 -3.61
CA ILE A 58 5.17 -12.91 -2.26
C ILE A 58 6.57 -13.53 -2.32
N GLY A 59 7.33 -13.43 -1.23
CA GLY A 59 8.69 -13.98 -1.13
C GLY A 59 8.72 -15.51 -1.19
N GLU A 60 9.88 -16.06 -1.60
CA GLU A 60 10.10 -17.51 -1.79
C GLU A 60 9.75 -18.36 -0.54
N HIS A 61 9.79 -17.76 0.65
CA HIS A 61 9.53 -18.43 1.91
C HIS A 61 8.23 -18.00 2.59
N ASP A 62 7.47 -17.07 1.98
CA ASP A 62 6.22 -16.52 2.52
C ASP A 62 5.05 -17.49 2.33
N PHE A 63 4.05 -17.48 3.21
CA PHE A 63 3.00 -18.50 3.25
C PHE A 63 1.58 -17.90 3.24
N ALA A 64 0.83 -18.12 2.16
CA ALA A 64 -0.56 -17.67 2.02
C ALA A 64 -1.55 -18.71 2.55
N PHE A 65 -2.53 -18.27 3.33
CA PHE A 65 -3.43 -19.16 4.07
C PHE A 65 -4.91 -18.77 4.00
N ALA A 66 -5.25 -17.59 3.48
CA ALA A 66 -6.63 -17.20 3.21
C ALA A 66 -6.72 -16.42 1.90
N SER A 67 -7.90 -16.43 1.28
CA SER A 67 -8.19 -15.62 0.10
C SER A 67 -9.62 -15.10 0.12
N ASN A 68 -9.92 -14.06 -0.66
CA ASN A 68 -11.29 -13.57 -0.81
C ASN A 68 -11.85 -13.68 -2.23
N GLN A 69 -13.12 -13.27 -2.40
CA GLN A 69 -13.81 -13.31 -3.71
C GLN A 69 -13.21 -12.35 -4.74
N GLU A 70 -12.46 -11.35 -4.29
CA GLU A 70 -11.74 -10.38 -5.11
C GLU A 70 -10.33 -10.90 -5.50
N GLY A 71 -9.99 -12.14 -5.14
CA GLY A 71 -8.67 -12.72 -5.45
C GLY A 71 -7.54 -12.20 -4.57
N GLN A 72 -7.84 -11.48 -3.48
CA GLN A 72 -6.85 -11.01 -2.52
C GLN A 72 -6.40 -12.17 -1.61
N SER A 73 -5.29 -12.03 -0.89
CA SER A 73 -4.73 -13.08 -0.02
C SER A 73 -4.21 -12.57 1.32
N LEU A 74 -4.37 -13.38 2.37
CA LEU A 74 -3.68 -13.20 3.64
C LEU A 74 -2.50 -14.17 3.72
N PHE A 75 -1.36 -13.68 4.18
CA PHE A 75 -0.15 -14.47 4.22
C PHE A 75 0.82 -14.05 5.33
N TYR A 76 1.69 -14.98 5.71
CA TYR A 76 2.82 -14.74 6.61
C TYR A 76 4.08 -14.45 5.82
N LYS A 77 4.87 -13.46 6.26
CA LYS A 77 6.21 -13.20 5.73
C LYS A 77 7.25 -14.05 6.44
N HIS A 78 8.29 -14.44 5.73
CA HIS A 78 9.44 -15.10 6.33
C HIS A 78 10.51 -14.08 6.72
N GLU A 79 10.65 -13.86 8.02
CA GLU A 79 11.53 -12.85 8.62
C GLU A 79 12.50 -13.55 9.59
N ASN A 80 13.79 -13.21 9.53
CA ASN A 80 14.82 -13.74 10.46
C ASN A 80 14.83 -15.28 10.58
N SER A 81 14.73 -15.99 9.45
CA SER A 81 14.72 -17.46 9.40
C SER A 81 13.49 -18.15 10.02
N ALA A 82 12.41 -17.41 10.28
CA ALA A 82 11.13 -17.93 10.76
C ALA A 82 9.95 -17.25 10.05
N LEU A 83 8.75 -17.82 10.14
CA LEU A 83 7.54 -17.10 9.75
C LEU A 83 7.20 -16.06 10.81
N SER A 84 6.96 -14.84 10.36
CA SER A 84 6.50 -13.73 11.20
C SER A 84 5.15 -14.11 11.83
N PRO A 85 4.88 -13.78 13.09
CA PRO A 85 3.54 -13.91 13.67
C PRO A 85 2.55 -12.87 13.09
N LYS A 86 3.06 -11.93 12.28
CA LYS A 86 2.29 -10.90 11.59
C LYS A 86 1.69 -11.44 10.29
N ILE A 87 0.42 -11.13 10.08
CA ILE A 87 -0.35 -11.44 8.87
C ILE A 87 -0.41 -10.19 8.01
N TYR A 88 -0.17 -10.37 6.72
CA TYR A 88 -0.23 -9.32 5.72
C TYR A 88 -1.38 -9.59 4.76
N HIS A 89 -2.08 -8.53 4.36
CA HIS A 89 -3.06 -8.54 3.28
C HIS A 89 -2.34 -8.15 1.99
N LEU A 90 -2.54 -8.94 0.94
CA LEU A 90 -2.13 -8.69 -0.42
C LEU A 90 -3.35 -8.58 -1.34
N ASP A 91 -3.47 -7.47 -2.05
CA ASP A 91 -4.36 -7.29 -3.21
C ASP A 91 -3.53 -7.31 -4.49
N GLU A 92 -3.65 -8.37 -5.29
CA GLU A 92 -2.90 -8.53 -6.54
C GLU A 92 -3.38 -7.58 -7.66
N GLU A 93 -4.66 -7.20 -7.65
CA GLU A 93 -5.27 -6.38 -8.71
C GLU A 93 -4.90 -4.91 -8.55
N ASN A 94 -5.02 -4.41 -7.32
CA ASN A 94 -4.66 -3.03 -6.99
C ASN A 94 -3.20 -2.88 -6.61
N ASP A 95 -2.50 -4.01 -6.48
CA ASP A 95 -1.10 -4.09 -6.09
C ASP A 95 -0.92 -3.37 -4.75
N TRP A 96 -1.54 -3.86 -3.69
CA TRP A 96 -1.42 -3.30 -2.33
C TRP A 96 -1.00 -4.39 -1.35
N MET A 97 -0.09 -4.05 -0.43
CA MET A 97 0.31 -4.93 0.66
C MET A 97 0.48 -4.16 1.96
N PHE A 98 -0.19 -4.60 3.02
CA PHE A 98 -0.07 -3.99 4.34
C PHE A 98 -0.22 -5.02 5.46
N TYR A 99 0.29 -4.66 6.64
CA TYR A 99 0.05 -5.43 7.86
C TYR A 99 -1.44 -5.44 8.17
N ALA A 100 -2.05 -6.62 8.25
CA ALA A 100 -3.46 -6.78 8.53
C ALA A 100 -3.72 -6.98 10.03
N CYS A 101 -3.12 -8.02 10.62
CA CYS A 101 -3.33 -8.41 12.01
C CYS A 101 -2.26 -9.44 12.45
N SER A 102 -2.36 -9.94 13.67
CA SER A 102 -1.71 -11.19 14.12
C SER A 102 -2.74 -12.30 14.30
N ILE A 103 -2.30 -13.56 14.29
CA ILE A 103 -3.24 -14.68 14.46
C ILE A 103 -3.91 -14.69 15.85
N ALA A 104 -3.23 -14.17 16.87
CA ALA A 104 -3.75 -14.03 18.22
C ALA A 104 -4.95 -13.07 18.30
N GLU A 105 -5.11 -12.19 17.31
CA GLU A 105 -6.23 -11.25 17.26
C GLU A 105 -7.51 -11.91 16.75
N PHE A 106 -7.43 -13.06 16.07
CA PHE A 106 -8.63 -13.81 15.70
C PHE A 106 -9.35 -14.37 16.92
N GLU A 107 -8.64 -14.68 18.01
CA GLU A 107 -9.25 -15.19 19.24
C GLU A 107 -10.12 -14.13 19.94
N ASN A 108 -9.87 -12.84 19.69
CA ASN A 108 -10.63 -11.73 20.27
C ASN A 108 -11.63 -11.09 19.30
N PHE A 109 -11.81 -11.69 18.12
CA PHE A 109 -12.62 -11.11 17.04
C PHE A 109 -14.06 -10.85 17.47
N GLU A 110 -14.72 -11.81 18.11
CA GLU A 110 -16.12 -11.66 18.56
C GLU A 110 -16.27 -10.48 19.51
N LYS A 111 -15.29 -10.28 20.40
CA LYS A 111 -15.28 -9.15 21.32
C LYS A 111 -15.09 -7.83 20.58
N LEU A 112 -14.16 -7.77 19.62
CA LEU A 112 -13.91 -6.60 18.78
C LEU A 112 -15.15 -6.23 17.94
N GLU A 113 -15.84 -7.22 17.38
CA GLU A 113 -17.09 -7.03 16.63
C GLU A 113 -18.20 -6.46 17.53
N GLN A 114 -18.38 -7.03 18.73
CA GLN A 114 -19.35 -6.50 19.70
C GLN A 114 -19.05 -5.03 20.06
N LEU A 115 -17.77 -4.70 20.28
CA LEU A 115 -17.34 -3.33 20.58
C LEU A 115 -17.63 -2.37 19.41
N THR A 116 -17.22 -2.74 18.20
CA THR A 116 -17.40 -1.91 16.99
C THR A 116 -18.87 -1.73 16.62
N ASN A 117 -19.70 -2.78 16.67
CA ASN A 117 -21.15 -2.67 16.51
C ASN A 117 -21.82 -1.85 17.62
N GLY A 118 -21.19 -1.78 18.80
CA GLY A 118 -21.62 -0.96 19.92
C GLY A 118 -21.29 0.53 19.78
N ILE A 119 -20.50 0.93 18.76
CA ILE A 119 -20.15 2.34 18.54
C ILE A 119 -21.42 3.10 18.17
N SER A 120 -21.84 3.97 19.08
CA SER A 120 -22.98 4.86 18.90
C SER A 120 -22.67 6.21 19.55
N PRO A 121 -23.33 7.30 19.16
CA PRO A 121 -23.02 8.64 19.65
C PRO A 121 -22.99 8.77 21.18
N ARG A 122 -23.68 7.89 21.92
CA ARG A 122 -23.79 7.97 23.39
C ARG A 122 -23.00 6.91 24.15
N LYS A 123 -22.52 5.84 23.49
CA LYS A 123 -21.98 4.67 24.23
C LYS A 123 -20.49 4.44 24.02
N PHE A 124 -19.88 5.01 22.98
CA PHE A 124 -18.48 4.70 22.65
C PHE A 124 -17.50 5.12 23.76
N VAL A 125 -17.80 6.20 24.49
CA VAL A 125 -16.93 6.74 25.57
C VAL A 125 -16.81 5.77 26.76
N ASP A 126 -17.90 5.06 27.09
CA ASP A 126 -17.98 4.19 28.26
C ASP A 126 -17.74 2.70 27.92
N GLN A 127 -17.34 2.39 26.69
CA GLN A 127 -17.05 1.00 26.33
C GLN A 127 -15.82 0.49 27.09
N ASP A 128 -15.97 -0.69 27.69
CA ASP A 128 -14.85 -1.40 28.30
C ASP A 128 -13.98 -2.05 27.21
N LEU A 129 -12.84 -1.41 26.95
CA LEU A 129 -11.85 -1.85 25.98
C LEU A 129 -10.79 -2.79 26.59
N SER A 130 -10.87 -3.13 27.89
CA SER A 130 -9.84 -3.93 28.57
C SER A 130 -9.50 -5.25 27.86
N GLY A 131 -10.49 -5.88 27.21
CA GLY A 131 -10.31 -7.12 26.46
C GLY A 131 -9.57 -6.99 25.13
N ILE A 132 -9.24 -5.78 24.67
CA ILE A 132 -8.49 -5.55 23.42
C ILE A 132 -7.18 -4.78 23.63
N MET A 133 -6.83 -4.39 24.87
CA MET A 133 -5.69 -3.50 25.14
C MET A 133 -4.33 -4.09 24.78
N ASP A 134 -4.19 -5.42 24.88
CA ASP A 134 -2.94 -6.13 24.56
C ASP A 134 -2.86 -6.56 23.07
N TYR A 135 -3.78 -6.06 22.23
CA TYR A 135 -3.94 -6.47 20.84
C TYR A 135 -3.90 -5.25 19.90
N PRO A 136 -2.72 -4.89 19.36
CA PRO A 136 -2.51 -3.63 18.66
C PRO A 136 -3.37 -3.44 17.40
N GLY A 137 -3.57 -4.49 16.61
CA GLY A 137 -4.47 -4.50 15.45
C GLY A 137 -5.94 -4.39 15.85
N SER A 138 -6.35 -4.96 17.00
CA SER A 138 -7.70 -4.74 17.55
C SER A 138 -7.92 -3.29 17.98
N LEU A 139 -6.93 -2.69 18.66
CA LEU A 139 -6.94 -1.27 19.01
C LEU A 139 -7.00 -0.39 17.76
N TYR A 140 -6.16 -0.67 16.77
CA TYR A 140 -6.15 0.02 15.47
C TYR A 140 -7.51 -0.10 14.77
N TYR A 141 -8.07 -1.30 14.67
CA TYR A 141 -9.34 -1.53 13.99
C TYR A 141 -10.50 -0.79 14.67
N TYR A 142 -10.56 -0.84 16.00
CA TYR A 142 -11.58 -0.11 16.75
C TYR A 142 -11.41 1.41 16.56
N ALA A 143 -10.18 1.92 16.58
CA ALA A 143 -9.88 3.33 16.30
C ALA A 143 -10.31 3.74 14.88
N MET A 144 -10.05 2.90 13.88
CA MET A 144 -10.53 3.11 12.52
C MET A 144 -12.07 3.11 12.44
N ALA A 145 -12.74 2.22 13.16
CA ALA A 145 -14.20 2.19 13.23
C ALA A 145 -14.79 3.46 13.85
N LEU A 146 -14.12 4.04 14.86
CA LEU A 146 -14.50 5.36 15.40
C LEU A 146 -14.38 6.46 14.35
N LEU A 147 -13.29 6.49 13.57
CA LEU A 147 -13.12 7.47 12.49
C LEU A 147 -14.19 7.31 11.41
N VAL A 148 -14.41 6.09 10.92
CA VAL A 148 -15.45 5.79 9.91
C VAL A 148 -16.84 6.18 10.41
N SER A 149 -17.15 5.88 11.68
CA SER A 149 -18.42 6.31 12.30
C SER A 149 -18.55 7.84 12.34
N SER A 150 -17.45 8.57 12.51
CA SER A 150 -17.44 10.04 12.54
C SER A 150 -17.76 10.66 11.17
N TYR A 151 -17.30 10.05 10.08
CA TYR A 151 -17.66 10.48 8.73
C TYR A 151 -19.15 10.29 8.44
N ASN A 152 -19.71 9.16 8.87
CA ASN A 152 -21.13 8.83 8.67
C ASN A 152 -22.07 9.61 9.61
N ASP A 153 -21.60 9.92 10.82
CA ASP A 153 -22.34 10.68 11.83
C ASP A 153 -21.41 11.67 12.54
N GLN A 154 -21.60 12.94 12.19
CA GLN A 154 -20.81 14.07 12.70
C GLN A 154 -21.03 14.35 14.19
N ALA A 155 -22.05 13.74 14.81
CA ALA A 155 -22.23 13.82 16.25
C ALA A 155 -21.00 13.26 16.98
N ASN A 156 -20.38 14.09 17.81
CA ASN A 156 -19.19 13.78 18.59
C ASN A 156 -17.97 13.39 17.72
N ALA A 157 -17.90 13.83 16.46
CA ALA A 157 -16.80 13.50 15.55
C ALA A 157 -15.42 13.86 16.14
N GLU A 158 -15.28 15.06 16.72
CA GLU A 158 -14.03 15.48 17.38
C GLU A 158 -13.65 14.57 18.55
N GLN A 159 -14.62 14.16 19.38
CA GLN A 159 -14.38 13.28 20.51
C GLN A 159 -14.00 11.86 20.07
N LYS A 160 -14.67 11.35 19.03
CA LYS A 160 -14.33 10.05 18.41
C LYS A 160 -12.94 10.09 17.78
N ALA A 161 -12.58 11.17 17.08
CA ALA A 161 -11.26 11.36 16.50
C ALA A 161 -10.17 11.45 17.57
N ALA A 162 -10.41 12.21 18.65
CA ALA A 162 -9.50 12.26 19.79
C ALA A 162 -9.32 10.87 20.44
N LYS A 163 -10.42 10.13 20.63
CA LYS A 163 -10.36 8.77 21.18
C LYS A 163 -9.65 7.79 20.25
N ALA A 164 -9.88 7.88 18.94
CA ALA A 164 -9.17 7.09 17.94
C ALA A 164 -7.65 7.37 18.00
N LEU A 165 -7.26 8.65 18.14
CA LEU A 165 -5.86 9.03 18.26
C LEU A 165 -5.20 8.44 19.53
N GLU A 166 -5.86 8.48 20.68
CA GLU A 166 -5.37 7.82 21.91
C GLU A 166 -5.11 6.32 21.67
N LEU A 167 -6.03 5.64 20.98
CA LEU A 167 -5.92 4.22 20.68
C LEU A 167 -4.83 3.93 19.64
N PHE A 168 -4.60 4.82 18.67
CA PHE A 168 -3.46 4.69 17.77
C PHE A 168 -2.15 4.81 18.53
N PHE A 169 -2.02 5.72 19.51
CA PHE A 169 -0.82 5.77 20.36
C PHE A 169 -0.61 4.46 21.13
N LEU A 170 -1.67 3.89 21.73
CA LEU A 170 -1.58 2.60 22.43
C LEU A 170 -1.20 1.43 21.51
N ALA A 171 -1.74 1.40 20.29
CA ALA A 171 -1.34 0.40 19.29
C ALA A 171 0.11 0.61 18.82
N ALA A 172 0.54 1.87 18.70
CA ALA A 172 1.90 2.21 18.30
C ALA A 172 2.94 1.94 19.40
N GLU A 173 2.58 2.01 20.69
CA GLU A 173 3.42 1.52 21.79
C GLU A 173 3.74 0.02 21.65
N GLN A 174 2.91 -0.70 20.91
CA GLN A 174 3.04 -2.12 20.57
C GLN A 174 3.50 -2.32 19.12
N GLU A 175 4.17 -1.32 18.54
CA GLU A 175 4.82 -1.38 17.22
C GLU A 175 3.86 -1.64 16.05
N HIS A 176 2.62 -1.14 16.12
CA HIS A 176 1.65 -1.27 15.04
C HIS A 176 1.92 -0.28 13.89
N PRO A 177 2.31 -0.75 12.69
CA PRO A 177 2.71 0.14 11.59
C PRO A 177 1.57 1.04 11.10
N GLY A 178 0.36 0.51 10.94
CA GLY A 178 -0.80 1.31 10.52
C GLY A 178 -1.23 2.36 11.55
N ALA A 179 -0.89 2.17 12.83
CA ALA A 179 -1.22 3.14 13.87
C ALA A 179 -0.22 4.30 13.83
N ALA A 180 1.08 3.99 13.64
CA ALA A 180 2.10 4.99 13.38
C ALA A 180 1.77 5.84 12.15
N ASN A 181 1.31 5.22 11.06
CA ASN A 181 0.83 5.92 9.88
C ASN A 181 -0.32 6.90 10.19
N GLN A 182 -1.30 6.50 10.99
CA GLN A 182 -2.40 7.38 11.37
C GLN A 182 -1.99 8.52 12.31
N ILE A 183 -1.01 8.28 13.18
CA ILE A 183 -0.42 9.34 14.00
C ILE A 183 0.35 10.33 13.11
N ALA A 184 1.12 9.85 12.12
CA ALA A 184 1.78 10.72 11.15
C ALA A 184 0.77 11.57 10.38
N SER A 185 -0.34 10.97 9.92
CA SER A 185 -1.43 11.68 9.24
C SER A 185 -2.07 12.75 10.13
N HIS A 186 -2.24 12.47 11.44
CA HIS A 186 -2.75 13.45 12.39
C HIS A 186 -1.86 14.70 12.46
N TYR A 187 -0.53 14.53 12.53
CA TYR A 187 0.41 15.65 12.53
C TYR A 187 0.47 16.38 11.17
N TYR A 188 0.32 15.64 10.06
CA TYR A 188 0.37 16.21 8.71
C TYR A 188 -0.84 17.09 8.39
N PHE A 189 -2.04 16.68 8.83
CA PHE A 189 -3.29 17.40 8.58
C PHE A 189 -3.69 18.38 9.70
N ALA A 190 -2.80 18.65 10.65
CA ALA A 190 -3.00 19.69 11.65
C ALA A 190 -3.08 21.09 11.01
N GLU A 191 -3.67 22.06 11.71
CA GLU A 191 -3.73 23.47 11.23
C GLU A 191 -2.33 24.03 10.94
N GLU A 192 -1.37 23.68 11.81
CA GLU A 192 0.06 23.91 11.62
C GLU A 192 0.77 22.54 11.60
N PRO A 193 1.10 22.00 10.41
CA PRO A 193 1.72 20.69 10.31
C PRO A 193 3.09 20.62 10.99
N ASP A 194 3.28 19.62 11.85
CA ASP A 194 4.58 19.33 12.48
C ASP A 194 5.32 18.29 11.63
N VAL A 195 6.06 18.77 10.62
CA VAL A 195 6.76 17.91 9.66
C VAL A 195 7.76 16.97 10.34
N ASP A 196 8.43 17.40 11.40
CA ASP A 196 9.38 16.56 12.12
C ASP A 196 8.66 15.39 12.81
N LYS A 197 7.48 15.64 13.38
CA LYS A 197 6.63 14.56 13.91
C LYS A 197 6.10 13.64 12.83
N VAL A 198 5.72 14.16 11.67
CA VAL A 198 5.28 13.32 10.53
C VAL A 198 6.41 12.38 10.12
N ILE A 199 7.64 12.88 9.98
CA ILE A 199 8.82 12.08 9.64
C ILE A 199 9.08 11.03 10.73
N GLU A 200 9.13 11.43 12.00
CA GLU A 200 9.36 10.52 13.14
C GLU A 200 8.40 9.33 13.14
N TRP A 201 7.11 9.58 12.91
CA TRP A 201 6.09 8.53 12.92
C TRP A 201 6.10 7.67 11.65
N ARG A 202 6.42 8.24 10.48
CA ARG A 202 6.59 7.45 9.25
C ARG A 202 7.82 6.54 9.34
N GLU A 203 8.94 7.02 9.88
CA GLU A 203 10.12 6.19 10.12
C GLU A 203 9.82 5.00 11.04
N LYS A 204 9.05 5.21 12.11
CA LYS A 204 8.56 4.11 12.96
C LYS A 204 7.66 3.14 12.18
N ALA A 205 6.71 3.66 11.39
CA ALA A 205 5.83 2.83 10.57
C ALA A 205 6.64 1.93 9.62
N ILE A 206 7.65 2.49 8.94
CA ILE A 206 8.58 1.75 8.07
C ILE A 206 9.33 0.69 8.86
N ALA A 207 9.92 1.06 10.01
CA ALA A 207 10.66 0.14 10.88
C ALA A 207 9.79 -1.04 11.35
N TRP A 208 8.48 -0.82 11.50
CA TRP A 208 7.50 -1.83 11.91
C TRP A 208 6.84 -2.60 10.75
N GLY A 209 7.26 -2.32 9.52
CA GLY A 209 6.91 -3.10 8.32
C GLY A 209 5.97 -2.41 7.34
N SER A 210 5.69 -1.11 7.50
CA SER A 210 4.91 -0.35 6.52
C SER A 210 5.72 -0.01 5.28
N VAL A 211 5.45 -0.71 4.18
CA VAL A 211 6.06 -0.40 2.88
C VAL A 211 5.46 0.88 2.29
N GLU A 212 4.21 1.19 2.59
CA GLU A 212 3.52 2.41 2.14
C GLU A 212 4.21 3.68 2.64
N ASP A 213 4.57 3.69 3.92
CA ASP A 213 5.22 4.84 4.52
C ASP A 213 6.61 5.12 3.92
N ILE A 214 7.24 4.17 3.23
CA ILE A 214 8.49 4.42 2.47
C ILE A 214 8.24 5.41 1.34
N TYR A 215 7.19 5.18 0.54
CA TYR A 215 6.84 6.07 -0.55
C TYR A 215 6.39 7.42 0.01
N GLU A 216 5.50 7.40 0.99
CA GLU A 216 4.93 8.61 1.55
C GLU A 216 6.01 9.47 2.23
N LEU A 217 6.95 8.88 2.98
CA LEU A 217 8.10 9.60 3.52
C LEU A 217 8.94 10.22 2.41
N ALA A 218 9.25 9.48 1.34
CA ALA A 218 10.01 10.04 0.22
C ALA A 218 9.27 11.22 -0.45
N ASP A 219 7.95 11.10 -0.64
CA ASP A 219 7.10 12.16 -1.21
C ASP A 219 7.15 13.43 -0.35
N LEU A 220 7.02 13.27 0.98
CA LEU A 220 7.11 14.36 1.94
C LEU A 220 8.50 15.02 1.93
N LEU A 221 9.58 14.24 1.89
CA LEU A 221 10.94 14.79 1.87
C LEU A 221 11.19 15.62 0.59
N VAL A 222 10.67 15.18 -0.56
CA VAL A 222 10.78 15.95 -1.82
C VAL A 222 10.14 17.33 -1.68
N ASP A 223 8.97 17.41 -1.05
CA ASP A 223 8.19 18.64 -0.96
C ASP A 223 8.61 19.55 0.22
N GLU A 224 8.89 18.97 1.39
CA GLU A 224 9.06 19.68 2.67
C GLU A 224 10.51 19.70 3.20
N ARG A 225 11.40 18.85 2.67
CA ARG A 225 12.83 18.74 3.05
C ARG A 225 13.73 18.57 1.82
N PRO A 226 13.74 19.52 0.87
CA PRO A 226 14.50 19.38 -0.38
C PRO A 226 16.03 19.21 -0.15
N GLU A 227 16.55 19.57 1.02
CA GLU A 227 17.91 19.28 1.46
C GLU A 227 18.17 17.79 1.73
N GLU A 228 17.12 16.99 1.97
CA GLU A 228 17.14 15.54 2.19
C GLU A 228 16.75 14.75 0.93
N ILE A 229 16.80 15.37 -0.25
CA ILE A 229 16.40 14.74 -1.53
C ILE A 229 17.13 13.41 -1.81
N ASP A 230 18.38 13.27 -1.37
CA ASP A 230 19.14 12.03 -1.57
C ASP A 230 18.55 10.86 -0.77
N GLN A 231 18.03 11.13 0.43
CA GLN A 231 17.30 10.14 1.23
C GLN A 231 15.99 9.77 0.53
N ALA A 232 15.24 10.76 0.03
CA ALA A 232 14.02 10.50 -0.72
C ALA A 232 14.27 9.63 -1.96
N ILE A 233 15.31 9.93 -2.75
CA ILE A 233 15.71 9.14 -3.91
C ILE A 233 16.08 7.71 -3.49
N ALA A 234 16.85 7.54 -2.41
CA ALA A 234 17.24 6.21 -1.94
C ALA A 234 16.04 5.37 -1.48
N LEU A 235 15.09 5.97 -0.76
CA LEU A 235 13.83 5.32 -0.37
C LEU A 235 13.03 4.88 -1.60
N LEU A 236 12.90 5.75 -2.61
CA LEU A 236 12.23 5.45 -3.86
C LEU A 236 12.97 4.34 -4.64
N GLU A 237 14.29 4.41 -4.79
CA GLU A 237 15.05 3.36 -5.48
C GLU A 237 14.87 1.99 -4.81
N GLY A 238 14.75 1.94 -3.47
CA GLY A 238 14.43 0.73 -2.72
C GLY A 238 13.04 0.13 -3.03
N LEU A 239 12.11 0.91 -3.56
CA LEU A 239 10.77 0.47 -3.95
C LEU A 239 10.67 -0.02 -5.40
N LEU A 240 11.73 0.05 -6.20
CA LEU A 240 11.69 -0.36 -7.62
C LEU A 240 11.57 -1.87 -7.84
N ASP A 241 11.91 -2.67 -6.82
CA ASP A 241 11.72 -4.12 -6.81
C ASP A 241 10.38 -4.52 -6.18
N THR A 242 9.65 -3.56 -5.63
CA THR A 242 8.31 -3.76 -5.08
C THR A 242 7.27 -3.57 -6.19
N TYR A 243 6.61 -4.65 -6.61
CA TYR A 243 5.68 -4.66 -7.75
C TYR A 243 4.73 -3.45 -7.71
N TRP A 244 4.07 -3.22 -6.57
CA TRP A 244 3.12 -2.12 -6.34
C TRP A 244 3.65 -0.72 -6.41
N TYR A 245 4.82 -0.49 -5.81
CA TYR A 245 5.37 0.84 -5.82
C TYR A 245 6.19 1.11 -7.08
N LYS A 246 6.58 0.11 -7.86
CA LYS A 246 7.49 0.27 -8.99
C LYS A 246 7.02 1.33 -9.98
N SER A 247 5.74 1.31 -10.33
CA SER A 247 5.17 2.26 -11.29
C SER A 247 5.11 3.69 -10.74
N ARG A 248 4.53 3.87 -9.55
CA ARG A 248 4.42 5.18 -8.86
C ARG A 248 5.79 5.79 -8.56
N THR A 249 6.71 4.95 -8.11
CA THR A 249 8.11 5.29 -7.80
C THR A 249 8.88 5.69 -9.04
N SER A 250 8.79 4.92 -10.13
CA SER A 250 9.45 5.26 -11.38
C SER A 250 8.96 6.62 -11.91
N LEU A 251 7.65 6.89 -11.81
CA LEU A 251 7.11 8.20 -12.17
C LEU A 251 7.68 9.34 -11.29
N LYS A 252 7.75 9.13 -9.97
CA LYS A 252 8.29 10.13 -9.04
C LYS A 252 9.78 10.38 -9.27
N LEU A 253 10.60 9.34 -9.41
CA LEU A 253 12.02 9.45 -9.75
C LEU A 253 12.24 10.17 -11.07
N SER A 254 11.46 9.84 -12.10
CA SER A 254 11.48 10.56 -13.38
C SER A 254 11.29 12.07 -13.16
N ARG A 255 10.26 12.47 -12.41
CA ARG A 255 9.95 13.88 -12.16
C ARG A 255 11.02 14.60 -11.36
N ILE A 256 11.57 13.96 -10.32
CA ILE A 256 12.70 14.50 -9.54
C ILE A 256 13.86 14.85 -10.48
N TYR A 257 14.30 13.88 -11.28
CA TYR A 257 15.44 14.02 -12.17
C TYR A 257 15.18 14.97 -13.35
N MET A 258 13.97 14.99 -13.91
CA MET A 258 13.63 15.84 -15.07
C MET A 258 13.42 17.31 -14.70
N LYS A 259 12.94 17.59 -13.48
CA LYS A 259 12.78 18.96 -12.97
C LYS A 259 14.02 19.47 -12.24
N GLY A 260 14.90 18.57 -11.80
CA GLY A 260 16.05 18.91 -10.98
C GLY A 260 15.70 19.27 -9.53
N GLU A 261 14.68 18.61 -8.97
CA GLU A 261 14.31 18.76 -7.55
C GLU A 261 15.54 18.49 -6.65
N GLY A 262 15.75 19.33 -5.63
CA GLY A 262 16.95 19.28 -4.78
C GLY A 262 18.29 19.39 -5.52
N GLY A 263 18.31 19.99 -6.72
CA GLY A 263 19.51 20.13 -7.55
C GLY A 263 19.94 18.85 -8.27
N ARG A 264 19.05 17.86 -8.41
CA ARG A 264 19.32 16.56 -9.03
C ARG A 264 18.91 16.50 -10.50
N LEU A 265 19.16 17.54 -11.29
CA LEU A 265 18.81 17.53 -12.71
C LEU A 265 19.66 16.48 -13.47
N ASP A 266 19.01 15.46 -13.99
CA ASP A 266 19.63 14.41 -14.79
C ASP A 266 18.61 13.88 -15.80
N TYR A 267 18.65 14.42 -17.01
CA TYR A 267 17.69 14.06 -18.04
C TYR A 267 17.78 12.58 -18.43
N GLU A 268 18.98 11.99 -18.47
CA GLU A 268 19.16 10.60 -18.87
C GLU A 268 18.49 9.65 -17.87
N LYS A 269 18.73 9.86 -16.57
CA LYS A 269 18.03 9.12 -15.52
C LYS A 269 16.53 9.36 -15.55
N GLY A 270 16.12 10.62 -15.68
CA GLY A 270 14.72 11.01 -15.73
C GLY A 270 13.95 10.27 -16.83
N ILE A 271 14.49 10.27 -18.06
CA ILE A 271 13.92 9.55 -19.20
C ILE A 271 13.89 8.04 -18.93
N LYS A 272 14.98 7.46 -18.41
CA LYS A 272 15.04 6.03 -18.10
C LYS A 272 13.93 5.60 -17.12
N TYR A 273 13.66 6.38 -16.07
CA TYR A 273 12.58 6.08 -15.15
C TYR A 273 11.19 6.32 -15.76
N ALA A 274 11.05 7.32 -16.65
CA ALA A 274 9.81 7.53 -17.40
C ALA A 274 9.50 6.36 -18.33
N GLU A 275 10.51 5.83 -19.04
CA GLU A 275 10.41 4.64 -19.87
C GLU A 275 10.06 3.40 -19.03
N MET A 276 10.66 3.25 -17.85
CA MET A 276 10.30 2.19 -16.91
C MET A 276 8.82 2.29 -16.50
N CYS A 277 8.36 3.47 -16.10
CA CYS A 277 6.95 3.71 -15.74
C CYS A 277 6.00 3.42 -16.92
N ALA A 278 6.34 3.90 -18.11
CA ALA A 278 5.58 3.66 -19.33
C ALA A 278 5.50 2.17 -19.70
N SER A 279 6.56 1.39 -19.46
CA SER A 279 6.59 -0.05 -19.71
C SER A 279 5.69 -0.86 -18.77
N LEU A 280 5.20 -0.25 -17.69
CA LEU A 280 4.26 -0.83 -16.72
C LEU A 280 2.81 -0.39 -17.01
N ASP A 281 2.50 -0.01 -18.25
CA ASP A 281 1.18 0.45 -18.70
C ASP A 281 0.58 1.59 -17.85
N ASN A 282 1.47 2.44 -17.31
CA ASN A 282 1.07 3.64 -16.59
C ASN A 282 0.92 4.81 -17.56
N TYR A 283 -0.32 5.25 -17.77
CA TYR A 283 -0.64 6.34 -18.68
C TYR A 283 0.01 7.68 -18.28
N ASN A 284 0.37 7.88 -17.00
CA ASN A 284 1.12 9.06 -16.57
C ASN A 284 2.60 8.99 -17.00
N GLY A 285 3.22 7.80 -16.97
CA GLY A 285 4.57 7.61 -17.50
C GLY A 285 4.63 7.86 -19.01
N LEU A 286 3.63 7.37 -19.75
CA LEU A 286 3.49 7.62 -21.18
C LEU A 286 3.28 9.10 -21.50
N SER A 287 2.43 9.81 -20.73
CA SER A 287 2.18 11.23 -20.97
C SER A 287 3.38 12.12 -20.60
N ASP A 288 4.09 11.81 -19.52
CA ASP A 288 5.34 12.48 -19.16
C ASP A 288 6.41 12.27 -20.25
N LEU A 289 6.59 11.03 -20.72
CA LEU A 289 7.53 10.74 -21.82
C LEU A 289 7.12 11.46 -23.12
N ALA A 290 5.83 11.52 -23.43
CA ALA A 290 5.33 12.28 -24.56
C ALA A 290 5.63 13.78 -24.44
N PHE A 291 5.47 14.34 -23.24
CA PHE A 291 5.83 15.72 -22.95
C PHE A 291 7.33 15.97 -23.16
N PHE A 292 8.19 15.02 -22.78
CA PHE A 292 9.65 15.14 -22.99
C PHE A 292 9.99 15.17 -24.48
N TYR A 293 9.41 14.30 -25.30
CA TYR A 293 9.56 14.35 -26.77
C TYR A 293 8.93 15.59 -27.40
N PHE A 294 7.81 16.08 -26.86
CA PHE A 294 7.16 17.29 -27.35
C PHE A 294 8.03 18.54 -27.13
N LYS A 295 8.71 18.63 -25.98
CA LYS A 295 9.58 19.75 -25.62
C LYS A 295 11.03 19.58 -26.08
N GLY A 296 11.49 18.37 -26.36
CA GLY A 296 12.91 18.07 -26.55
C GLY A 296 13.71 18.16 -25.25
N MET A 297 13.10 17.77 -24.13
CA MET A 297 13.75 17.77 -22.81
C MET A 297 14.53 16.48 -22.63
N GLY A 298 15.86 16.54 -22.71
CA GLY A 298 16.73 15.36 -22.58
C GLY A 298 16.73 14.41 -23.78
N VAL A 299 15.77 14.55 -24.68
CA VAL A 299 15.64 13.83 -25.95
C VAL A 299 15.55 14.80 -27.12
N GLU A 300 15.82 14.32 -28.34
CA GLU A 300 15.51 15.09 -29.54
C GLU A 300 13.98 15.32 -29.65
N LYS A 301 13.58 16.57 -29.94
CA LYS A 301 12.17 16.91 -30.10
C LYS A 301 11.56 16.07 -31.22
N ASN A 302 10.52 15.29 -30.90
CA ASN A 302 9.84 14.41 -31.83
C ASN A 302 8.32 14.44 -31.59
N LEU A 303 7.64 15.30 -32.36
CA LEU A 303 6.19 15.49 -32.23
C LEU A 303 5.38 14.25 -32.64
N ALA A 304 5.87 13.45 -33.60
CA ALA A 304 5.17 12.23 -34.01
C ALA A 304 5.19 11.18 -32.89
N LYS A 305 6.34 10.99 -32.24
CA LYS A 305 6.47 10.09 -31.08
C LYS A 305 5.69 10.60 -29.87
N ALA A 306 5.69 11.90 -29.61
CA ALA A 306 4.85 12.49 -28.58
C ALA A 306 3.35 12.22 -28.81
N LEU A 307 2.88 12.38 -30.06
CA LEU A 307 1.49 12.10 -30.42
C LEU A 307 1.13 10.62 -30.25
N GLU A 308 2.02 9.72 -30.66
CA GLU A 308 1.84 8.27 -30.50
C GLU A 308 1.69 7.89 -29.02
N LEU A 309 2.61 8.35 -28.17
CA LEU A 309 2.59 8.10 -26.73
C LEU A 309 1.33 8.65 -26.05
N LEU A 310 0.89 9.86 -26.42
CA LEU A 310 -0.36 10.43 -25.88
C LEU A 310 -1.60 9.62 -26.30
N LYS A 311 -1.65 9.12 -27.54
CA LYS A 311 -2.75 8.26 -27.99
C LYS A 311 -2.77 6.93 -27.25
N GLN A 312 -1.60 6.36 -26.95
CA GLN A 312 -1.49 5.16 -26.11
C GLN A 312 -1.95 5.44 -24.67
N ALA A 313 -1.52 6.56 -24.08
CA ALA A 313 -1.93 6.98 -22.74
C ALA A 313 -3.45 7.18 -22.64
N GLU A 314 -4.06 7.86 -23.63
CA GLU A 314 -5.51 8.06 -23.71
C GLU A 314 -6.27 6.75 -23.83
N LYS A 315 -5.76 5.81 -24.62
CA LYS A 315 -6.36 4.48 -24.74
C LYS A 315 -6.33 3.75 -23.40
N LEU A 316 -5.17 3.70 -22.72
CA LEU A 316 -5.03 3.05 -21.43
C LEU A 316 -5.88 3.71 -20.34
N ALA A 317 -5.98 5.04 -20.34
CA ALA A 317 -6.87 5.76 -19.44
C ALA A 317 -8.34 5.39 -19.71
N LYS A 318 -8.75 5.34 -20.98
CA LYS A 318 -10.10 4.90 -21.39
C LYS A 318 -10.39 3.46 -20.98
N ASP A 319 -9.44 2.55 -21.15
CA ASP A 319 -9.56 1.15 -20.73
C ASP A 319 -9.73 1.02 -19.20
N LYS A 320 -9.20 1.98 -18.42
CA LYS A 320 -9.39 2.12 -16.96
C LYS A 320 -10.61 2.97 -16.58
N GLY A 321 -11.49 3.30 -17.52
CA GLY A 321 -12.73 4.07 -17.28
C GLY A 321 -12.53 5.58 -17.16
N ILE A 322 -11.33 6.10 -17.44
CA ILE A 322 -10.97 7.53 -17.38
C ILE A 322 -10.83 8.05 -18.82
N GLY A 323 -11.93 8.55 -19.40
CA GLY A 323 -11.94 9.07 -20.77
C GLY A 323 -11.64 10.58 -20.86
N GLY A 324 -10.95 10.99 -21.93
CA GLY A 324 -10.75 12.40 -22.27
C GLY A 324 -9.54 13.06 -21.60
N LEU A 325 -8.74 12.29 -20.87
CA LEU A 325 -7.66 12.81 -20.01
C LEU A 325 -6.56 13.52 -20.82
N PHE A 326 -6.26 13.04 -22.02
CA PHE A 326 -5.17 13.55 -22.86
C PHE A 326 -5.64 14.12 -24.21
N GLU A 327 -6.95 14.26 -24.43
CA GLU A 327 -7.49 14.73 -25.73
C GLU A 327 -7.00 16.13 -26.10
N ASP A 328 -6.89 17.05 -25.15
CA ASP A 328 -6.39 18.40 -25.41
C ASP A 328 -4.88 18.41 -25.68
N ASN A 329 -4.11 17.57 -24.98
CA ASN A 329 -2.69 17.35 -25.29
C ASN A 329 -2.52 16.80 -26.71
N ILE A 330 -3.34 15.80 -27.11
CA ILE A 330 -3.33 15.23 -28.47
C ILE A 330 -3.63 16.32 -29.50
N ARG A 331 -4.70 17.09 -29.33
CA ARG A 331 -5.07 18.20 -30.23
C ARG A 331 -3.97 19.26 -30.34
N MET A 332 -3.30 19.57 -29.22
CA MET A 332 -2.19 20.52 -29.21
C MET A 332 -1.01 20.00 -30.05
N VAL A 333 -0.61 18.74 -29.88
CA VAL A 333 0.49 18.14 -30.64
C VAL A 333 0.14 18.04 -32.13
N GLU A 334 -1.09 17.63 -32.47
CA GLU A 334 -1.57 17.58 -33.86
C GLU A 334 -1.53 18.96 -34.53
N LYS A 335 -1.89 20.02 -33.80
CA LYS A 335 -1.79 21.40 -34.28
C LYS A 335 -0.34 21.85 -34.49
N GLU A 336 0.60 21.47 -33.62
CA GLU A 336 2.02 21.78 -33.84
C GLU A 336 2.59 21.01 -35.04
N LEU A 337 2.24 19.74 -35.21
CA LEU A 337 2.63 18.94 -36.38
C LEU A 337 2.16 19.58 -37.68
N GLY A 338 0.91 20.05 -37.73
CA GLY A 338 0.34 20.69 -38.91
C GLY A 338 0.94 22.06 -39.26
N LYS A 339 1.70 22.69 -38.35
CA LYS A 339 2.43 23.95 -38.63
C LYS A 339 3.84 23.73 -39.20
N GLY A 340 4.36 22.51 -39.11
CA GLY A 340 5.72 22.16 -39.52
C GLY A 340 5.82 21.57 -40.94
N ASN A 341 4.70 21.43 -41.65
CA ASN A 341 4.63 20.89 -43.02
C ASN A 341 4.51 21.98 -44.09
#